data_AF-A0A8T4NI38-F1
#
_entry.id   AF-A0A8T4NI38-F1
#
_cell.length_a   1.000
_cell.length_b   1.000
_cell.length_c   1.000
_cell.angle_alpha   90.00
_cell.angle_beta   90.00
_cell.angle_gamma   90.00
#
_symmetry.space_group_name_H-M   'P 1'
#
loop_
_entity.id
_entity.type
_entity.pdbx_description
1 polymer ?
#
loop_
_entity_poly.entity_id
_entity_poly.type
_entity_poly.pdbx_seq_one_letter_code
_entity_poly.pdbx_strand_id
1 'polypeptide(L)' 'MKKLRKCPACSRYTLKDSCDKCHAKTEPAGQKFIRKNLQ' A
#
# COMPACT_ATOMS: atom_id res chain seq x y z
N MET A 1 3.52 -14.62 -6.03
CA MET A 1 2.58 -14.04 -5.04
C MET A 1 2.53 -12.52 -5.22
N LYS A 2 1.37 -11.92 -5.54
CA LYS A 2 1.25 -10.45 -5.71
C LYS A 2 1.14 -9.79 -4.33
N LYS A 3 2.03 -8.86 -4.01
CA LYS A 3 2.05 -8.11 -2.74
C LYS A 3 1.07 -6.93 -2.81
N LEU A 4 0.41 -6.62 -1.69
CA LEU A 4 -0.47 -5.45 -1.60
C LEU A 4 0.35 -4.16 -1.74
N ARG A 5 -0.10 -3.27 -2.63
CA ARG A 5 0.50 -1.97 -2.89
C ARG A 5 -0.52 -0.88 -2.55
N LYS A 6 -0.01 0.30 -2.24
CA LYS A 6 -0.78 1.49 -1.95
C LYS A 6 -0.27 2.61 -2.83
N CYS A 7 -1.19 3.35 -3.42
CA CYS A 7 -0.84 4.56 -4.12
C CYS A 7 -0.55 5.69 -3.10
N PRO A 8 0.61 6.34 -3.14
CA PRO A 8 0.90 7.47 -2.25
C PRO A 8 0.04 8.71 -2.56
N ALA A 9 -0.36 8.91 -3.82
CA ALA A 9 -1.10 10.09 -4.25
C ALA A 9 -2.58 10.09 -3.82
N CYS A 10 -3.25 8.93 -3.89
CA CYS A 10 -4.69 8.83 -3.58
C CYS A 10 -5.02 7.87 -2.44
N SER A 11 -4.00 7.30 -1.77
CA SER A 11 -4.12 6.31 -0.71
C SER A 11 -4.91 5.04 -1.07
N ARG A 12 -5.20 4.81 -2.36
CA ARG A 12 -5.92 3.62 -2.83
C ARG A 12 -5.02 2.40 -2.82
N TYR A 13 -5.56 1.28 -2.32
CA TYR A 13 -4.88 0.00 -2.35
C TYR A 13 -5.08 -0.70 -3.68
N THR A 14 -4.04 -1.36 -4.19
CA THR A 14 -4.06 -2.11 -5.45
C THR A 14 -3.00 -3.22 -5.41
N LEU A 15 -3.10 -4.18 -6.33
CA LEU A 15 -2.08 -5.20 -6.57
C LEU A 15 -1.21 -4.87 -7.81
N LYS A 16 -1.56 -3.81 -8.54
CA LYS A 16 -0.86 -3.37 -9.75
C LYS A 16 0.29 -2.43 -9.40
N ASP A 17 1.28 -2.31 -10.29
CA ASP A 17 2.39 -1.35 -10.13
C ASP A 17 1.91 0.10 -10.22
N SER A 18 0.85 0.37 -10.98
CA SER A 18 0.28 1.70 -11.19
C SER A 18 -1.15 1.84 -10.63
N CYS A 19 -1.46 3.04 -10.15
CA CYS A 19 -2.77 3.45 -9.67
C CYS A 19 -3.76 3.62 -10.83
N ASP A 20 -4.88 2.89 -10.86
CA ASP A 20 -5.91 3.07 -11.91
C ASP A 20 -6.59 4.45 -11.90
N LYS A 21 -6.58 5.16 -10.76
CA LYS A 21 -7.27 6.46 -10.64
C LYS A 21 -6.40 7.64 -11.06
N CYS A 22 -5.11 7.51 -10.80
CA CYS A 22 -4.18 8.63 -10.77
C CYS A 22 -2.91 8.34 -11.55
N HIS A 23 -2.79 7.13 -12.10
CA HIS A 23 -1.71 6.64 -12.95
C HIS A 23 -0.30 6.70 -12.30
N ALA A 24 -0.20 7.20 -11.08
CA ALA A 24 1.00 7.23 -10.28
C ALA A 24 1.48 5.82 -9.92
N LYS A 25 2.79 5.67 -9.77
CA LYS A 25 3.43 4.44 -9.31
C LYS A 25 3.00 4.16 -7.87
N THR A 26 2.67 2.90 -7.60
CA THR A 26 2.22 2.44 -6.29
C THR A 26 3.38 1.82 -5.53
N GLU A 27 3.37 1.97 -4.22
CA GLU A 27 4.41 1.50 -3.33
C GLU A 27 3.92 0.29 -2.53
N PRO A 28 4.80 -0.64 -2.14
CA PRO A 28 4.40 -1.76 -1.29
C PRO A 28 3.74 -1.22 -0.01
N ALA A 29 2.55 -1.71 0.33
CA ALA A 29 1.73 -1.13 1.39
C ALA A 29 2.34 -1.25 2.79
N GLY A 30 3.44 -2.02 2.94
CA GLY A 30 4.12 -2.28 4.20
C GLY A 30 3.23 -3.05 5.18
N GLN A 31 3.81 -3.97 5.94
CA GLN A 31 3.13 -4.46 7.15
C GLN A 31 3.42 -3.45 8.25
N LYS A 32 2.44 -2.63 8.60
CA LYS A 32 2.54 -1.78 9.80
C LYS A 32 2.36 -2.70 11.00
N PHE A 33 3.46 -3.22 11.54
CA PHE A 33 3.42 -3.97 12.79
C PHE A 33 2.93 -3.00 13.87
N ILE A 34 1.67 -3.14 14.25
CA ILE A 34 1.16 -2.45 15.43
C ILE A 34 1.86 -3.14 16.61
N ARG A 35 2.94 -2.53 17.12
CA ARG A 35 3.47 -2.89 18.43
C ARG A 35 2.37 -2.57 19.42
N LYS A 36 1.50 -3.55 19.73
CA LYS A 36 0.71 -3.49 20.95
C LYS A 36 1.76 -3.47 22.06
N ASN A 37 1.91 -2.35 22.75
CA ASN A 37 2.51 -2.35 24.08
C ASN A 37 1.62 -3.28 24.92
N LEU A 38 1.98 -4.56 24.95
CA LEU A 38 1.50 -5.48 25.96
C LEU A 38 2.22 -5.03 27.24
N GLN A 39 1.55 -4.15 27.99
CA GLN A 39 1.91 -3.85 29.37
C GLN A 39 1.51 -5.03 30.26
#